data_AF-A0A1I0T950-F1
#
_entry.id   AF-A0A1I0T950-F1
#
_cell.length_a   1.000
_cell.length_b   1.000
_cell.length_c   1.000
_cell.angle_alpha   90.00
_cell.angle_beta   90.00
_cell.angle_gamma   90.00
#
_symmetry.space_group_name_H-M   'P 1'
#
loop_
_entity.id
_entity.type
_entity.pdbx_description
1 polymer ?
#
loop_
_entity_poly.entity_id
_entity_poly.type
_entity_poly.pdbx_seq_one_letter_code
_entity_poly.pdbx_strand_id
1 'polypeptide(L)' 'MNFYLNYFKEEENVEGDNDPIGIIIAADKNEFLVKYATGGLSNKIFVSKYQLYLPDQKLLEEKVKEIINK' A
#
# COMPACT_ATOMS: atom_id res chain seq x y z
N MET A 1 11.34 4.78 7.06
CA MET A 1 10.21 3.84 7.05
C MET A 1 10.62 2.42 7.42
N ASN A 2 11.71 1.90 6.86
CA ASN A 2 12.21 0.54 7.17
C ASN A 2 12.38 0.26 8.67
N PHE A 3 12.79 1.23 9.46
CA PHE A 3 12.87 1.08 10.92
C PHE A 3 11.53 0.62 11.54
N TYR A 4 10.42 1.32 11.23
CA TYR A 4 9.11 1.00 11.78
C TYR A 4 8.57 -0.34 11.28
N LEU A 5 8.79 -0.64 10.00
CA LEU A 5 8.37 -1.93 9.41
C LEU A 5 9.15 -3.09 10.02
N ASN A 6 10.46 -2.94 10.19
CA ASN A 6 11.30 -3.97 10.78
C ASN A 6 11.01 -4.14 12.27
N TYR A 7 10.85 -3.05 13.03
CA TYR A 7 10.46 -3.12 14.43
C TYR A 7 9.15 -3.88 14.59
N PHE A 8 8.12 -3.53 13.81
CA PHE A 8 6.84 -4.21 13.89
C PHE A 8 6.94 -5.70 13.52
N LYS A 9 7.72 -6.00 12.48
CA LYS A 9 7.95 -7.38 12.03
C LYS A 9 8.65 -8.24 13.08
N GLU A 10 9.61 -7.68 13.81
CA GLU A 10 10.42 -8.44 14.78
C GLU A 10 9.78 -8.50 16.18
N GLU A 11 9.12 -7.43 16.60
CA GLU A 11 8.68 -7.27 18.00
C GLU A 11 7.17 -7.43 18.19
N GLU A 12 6.35 -7.14 17.17
CA GLU A 12 4.88 -7.06 17.32
C GLU A 12 4.13 -8.13 16.51
N ASN A 13 4.71 -8.62 15.40
CA ASN A 13 4.09 -9.67 14.59
C ASN A 13 4.00 -10.99 15.37
N VAL A 14 2.83 -11.63 15.31
CA VAL A 14 2.60 -12.95 15.90
C VAL A 14 2.46 -14.03 14.81
N GLU A 15 2.46 -15.30 15.23
CA GLU A 15 2.30 -16.42 14.32
C GLU A 15 0.96 -16.33 13.57
N GLY A 16 1.05 -16.30 12.24
CA GLY A 16 -0.11 -16.15 11.34
C GLY A 16 -0.31 -14.73 10.78
N ASP A 17 0.43 -13.74 11.27
CA ASP A 17 0.39 -12.39 10.70
C ASP A 17 1.10 -12.32 9.34
N ASN A 18 0.63 -11.38 8.51
CA ASN A 18 1.29 -11.04 7.25
C ASN A 18 2.45 -10.06 7.50
N ASP A 19 3.32 -9.89 6.50
CA ASP A 19 4.36 -8.86 6.53
C ASP A 19 3.75 -7.45 6.70
N PRO A 20 4.33 -6.56 7.53
CA PRO A 20 3.80 -5.24 7.77
C PRO A 20 3.88 -4.36 6.52
N ILE A 21 2.87 -3.51 6.33
CA ILE A 21 2.74 -2.63 5.17
C ILE A 21 2.86 -1.17 5.60
N GLY A 22 3.76 -0.43 4.96
CA GLY A 22 3.93 1.00 5.20
C GLY A 22 3.09 1.83 4.23
N ILE A 23 2.24 2.72 4.77
CA ILE A 23 1.42 3.64 3.97
C ILE A 23 1.91 5.06 4.19
N ILE A 24 2.19 5.78 3.11
CA ILE A 24 2.54 7.20 3.14
C ILE A 24 1.42 7.98 2.46
N ILE A 25 0.79 8.89 3.20
CA ILE A 25 -0.27 9.76 2.67
C ILE A 25 0.37 11.12 2.36
N ALA A 26 0.32 11.52 1.09
CA ALA A 26 0.78 12.82 0.62
C ALA A 26 -0.40 13.61 0.03
N ALA A 27 -0.38 14.94 0.21
CA ALA A 27 -1.44 15.82 -0.30
C ALA A 27 -1.49 15.89 -1.84
N ASP A 28 -0.35 15.64 -2.50
CA ASP A 28 -0.27 15.57 -3.96
C ASP A 28 0.72 14.48 -4.41
N LYS A 29 0.45 13.91 -5.58
CA LYS A 29 1.28 12.88 -6.22
C LYS A 29 2.35 13.56 -7.07
N ASN A 30 3.45 13.99 -6.46
CA ASN A 30 4.61 14.41 -7.25
C ASN A 30 5.35 13.17 -7.78
N GLU A 31 4.90 12.66 -8.94
CA GLU A 31 5.39 11.41 -9.55
C GLU A 31 6.91 11.39 -9.75
N PHE A 32 7.53 12.54 -10.02
CA PHE A 32 8.99 12.65 -10.17
C PHE A 32 9.70 12.42 -8.84
N LEU A 33 9.26 13.10 -7.78
CA LEU A 33 9.83 12.90 -6.44
C LEU A 33 9.72 11.45 -5.99
N VAL A 34 8.56 10.81 -6.21
CA VAL A 34 8.36 9.41 -5.86
C VAL A 34 9.29 8.51 -6.66
N LYS A 35 9.33 8.65 -7.99
CA LYS A 35 10.17 7.80 -8.86
C LYS A 35 11.65 7.82 -8.45
N TYR A 36 12.19 8.99 -8.09
CA TYR A 36 13.60 9.12 -7.67
C TYR A 36 13.83 8.75 -6.20
N ALA A 37 12.86 8.97 -5.30
CA ALA A 37 12.94 8.51 -3.91
C ALA A 37 12.83 6.98 -3.78
N THR A 38 12.14 6.32 -4.72
CA THR A 38 12.00 4.86 -4.77
C THR A 38 13.12 4.16 -5.54
N GLY A 39 13.96 4.91 -6.25
CA GLY A 39 15.08 4.38 -7.03
C GLY A 39 16.17 3.82 -6.13
N GLY A 40 16.03 2.55 -5.72
CA GLY A 40 16.96 1.85 -4.83
C GLY A 40 16.29 1.07 -3.69
N LEU A 41 14.99 1.24 -3.49
CA LEU A 41 14.22 0.41 -2.56
C LEU A 41 13.79 -0.86 -3.29
N SER A 42 14.29 -2.02 -2.85
CA SER A 42 13.90 -3.35 -3.37
C SER A 42 12.45 -3.73 -3.07
N ASN A 43 11.77 -2.98 -2.21
CA ASN A 43 10.40 -3.24 -1.82
C ASN A 43 9.41 -2.83 -2.92
N LYS A 44 8.34 -3.61 -3.10
CA LYS A 44 7.26 -3.32 -4.04
C LYS A 44 6.50 -2.07 -3.57
N ILE A 45 6.90 -0.90 -4.05
CA ILE A 45 6.24 0.37 -3.74
C ILE A 45 5.15 0.62 -4.77
N PHE A 46 3.91 0.71 -4.30
CA PHE A 46 2.75 1.04 -5.13
C PHE A 46 2.28 2.45 -4.80
N VAL A 47 1.96 3.22 -5.84
CA VAL A 47 1.40 4.56 -5.70
C VAL A 47 -0.02 4.53 -6.21
N SER A 48 -0.98 4.78 -5.34
CA SER A 48 -2.40 4.87 -5.69
C SER A 48 -2.98 6.21 -5.23
N LYS A 49 -3.98 6.70 -5.96
CA LYS A 49 -4.76 7.85 -5.52
C LYS A 49 -5.74 7.39 -4.46
N TYR A 50 -5.68 7.98 -3.27
CA TYR A 50 -6.64 7.68 -2.21
C TYR A 50 -8.00 8.31 -2.55
N GLN A 51 -9.07 7.51 -2.50
CA GLN A 51 -10.44 7.99 -2.70
C GLN A 51 -11.06 8.26 -1.32
N LEU A 52 -11.45 9.51 -1.06
CA LEU A 52 -12.02 9.93 0.23
C LEU A 52 -13.42 9.36 0.49
N TYR A 53 -14.11 8.95 -0.57
CA TYR A 53 -15.47 8.41 -0.50
C TYR A 53 -15.48 6.96 -0.99
N LEU A 54 -16.27 6.13 -0.32
CA LEU A 54 -16.52 4.77 -0.77
C LEU A 54 -17.10 4.82 -2.20
N PRO A 55 -16.56 4.05 -3.16
CA PRO A 55 -17.16 3.93 -4.49
C PRO A 55 -18.58 3.40 -4.39
N ASP A 56 -19.35 3.56 -5.46
CA ASP A 56 -20.68 2.97 -5.52
C ASP A 56 -20.61 1.43 -5.38
N GLN A 57 -21.71 0.85 -4.89
CA GLN A 57 -21.76 -0.59 -4.62
C GLN A 57 -21.47 -1.43 -5.87
N LYS A 58 -21.94 -1.00 -7.05
CA LYS A 58 -21.76 -1.77 -8.29
C LYS A 58 -20.29 -1.83 -8.68
N LEU A 59 -19.60 -0.70 -8.62
CA LEU A 59 -18.18 -0.59 -8.91
C LEU A 59 -17.37 -1.42 -7.91
N LEU A 60 -17.74 -1.43 -6.64
CA LEU A 60 -17.09 -2.27 -5.63
C LEU A 60 -17.27 -3.77 -5.94
N GLU A 61 -18.50 -4.20 -6.27
CA GLU A 61 -18.78 -5.58 -6.66
C GLU A 61 -18.02 -6.01 -7.91
N GLU A 62 -17.94 -5.15 -8.91
CA GLU A 62 -17.14 -5.38 -10.13
C GLU A 62 -15.66 -5.55 -9.80
N LYS A 63 -15.09 -4.66 -8.99
CA LYS A 63 -13.67 -4.74 -8.58
C LYS A 63 -13.36 -5.99 -7.77
N VAL A 64 -14.26 -6.40 -6.88
CA VAL A 64 -14.10 -7.64 -6.11
C VAL A 64 -14.14 -8.87 -7.03
N LYS A 65 -15.08 -8.91 -7.99
CA LYS A 65 -15.15 -9.99 -9.00
C LYS A 65 -13.89 -10.06 -9.85
N GLU A 66 -13.34 -8.90 -10.26
CA GLU A 66 -12.07 -8.84 -10.98
C GLU A 66 -10.90 -9.43 -10.19
N ILE A 67 -10.90 -9.33 -8.86
CA ILE A 67 -9.82 -9.86 -7.99
C ILE A 67 -10.00 -11.36 -7.74
N ILE A 68 -11.23 -11.82 -7.50
CA ILE A 68 -11.54 -13.23 -7.19
C ILE A 68 -11.39 -14.14 -8.42
N ASN A 69 -11.75 -13.64 -9.61
CA ASN A 69 -11.72 -14.43 -10.85
C ASN A 69 -10.37 -14.38 -11.58
N LYS A 70 -9.33 -13.83 -10.94
CA LYS A 70 -7.98 -13.70 -11.47
C LYS A 70 -7.05 -14.70 -10.80
#